data_AF-A0A7C8QCT4-F1
#
_entry.id   AF-A0A7C8QCT4-F1
#
_cell.length_a   1.000
_cell.length_b   1.000
_cell.length_c   1.000
_cell.angle_alpha   90.00
_cell.angle_beta   90.00
_cell.angle_gamma   90.00
#
_symmetry.space_group_name_H-M   'P 1'
#
loop_
_entity.id
_entity.type
_entity.pdbx_description
1 polymer ?
#
loop_
_entity_poly.entity_id
_entity_poly.type
_entity_poly.pdbx_seq_one_letter_code
_entity_poly.pdbx_strand_id
1 'polypeptide(L)'
;MGPRSPRANGGQNHHGLDSWRHEDSVGSAHHSEFRQPSPNPGFGGDPNNNFYQLHSSKSAVELSAYESVAPVAIVTILFFLWGFASGLLSVSRTNPGYFVGPLTFSGYIFRHYGFRITFIVGLVIYGVGCIVFWPCGVLQTYPGFIISNFISGLGVATIEVAANLFVAICGPPEHWEARLNLSQGAQAIGNVFAPILADKVIFRRDERSSNTEWLISVQWGYLGVAFFDFALALFFWYVPLPECKDADLTRVNRWRPARSLDEKSQKRLVGKKALLLIGVWAQFCYTGAQEIITVNGPNLINIFSPDYANKTNTYLWSAEGLLAFGRLAGGVGMFYFPARWWYLVFASGCVVTSTLLVGLQYTTTNAEAIIALRMLLQFFESILFPTIFAISLRGLSGRNVKWGASWQVLGVCGGAVWPPIYQAIRNRYEPNNGVGSRVAWVLVVVLFSVGPGLQAFLVNFKPSWKHKLDGLSKRKLRERYESDGTIGGRLDGVNDHAA
;
A
#
# COMPACT_ATOMS: atom_id res chain seq x y z
N MET A 1 33.90 5.03 58.86
CA MET A 1 33.34 4.48 60.12
C MET A 1 32.09 5.26 60.47
N GLY A 2 30.97 4.56 60.67
CA GLY A 2 29.84 5.00 61.50
C GLY A 2 28.87 6.05 60.94
N PRO A 3 27.59 6.06 61.39
CA PRO A 3 26.41 6.40 60.58
C PRO A 3 25.65 7.64 61.09
N ARG A 4 24.61 8.09 60.36
CA ARG A 4 23.42 8.75 60.95
C ARG A 4 22.25 8.88 59.96
N SER A 5 21.06 8.60 60.49
CA SER A 5 19.69 8.82 59.99
C SER A 5 19.07 10.00 60.80
N PRO A 6 17.74 10.32 60.76
CA PRO A 6 16.79 10.61 59.66
C PRO A 6 15.81 11.81 59.96
N ARG A 7 14.78 11.99 59.09
CA ARG A 7 13.42 12.64 59.29
C ARG A 7 13.35 14.18 59.34
N ALA A 8 12.22 14.89 59.16
CA ALA A 8 10.90 14.79 58.47
C ALA A 8 10.08 16.05 58.92
N ASN A 9 9.09 16.50 58.12
CA ASN A 9 8.07 17.55 58.38
C ASN A 9 8.58 19.01 58.48
N GLY A 10 7.90 20.07 58.06
CA GLY A 10 6.53 20.29 57.56
C GLY A 10 6.03 21.66 58.05
N GLY A 11 5.47 22.50 57.16
CA GLY A 11 4.38 23.45 57.50
C GLY A 11 4.68 24.91 57.88
N GLN A 12 4.26 25.82 56.99
CA GLN A 12 3.40 27.02 57.19
C GLN A 12 3.89 28.33 57.85
N ASN A 13 3.74 29.40 57.05
CA ASN A 13 3.10 30.73 57.26
C ASN A 13 3.40 31.59 58.50
N HIS A 14 3.84 32.85 58.31
CA HIS A 14 2.99 34.09 58.38
C HIS A 14 3.80 35.40 58.53
N HIS A 15 3.34 36.43 57.80
CA HIS A 15 3.23 37.89 58.08
C HIS A 15 4.38 38.78 58.60
N GLY A 16 4.43 40.00 58.01
CA GLY A 16 4.92 41.25 58.62
C GLY A 16 5.87 42.03 57.69
N LEU A 17 5.37 42.90 56.81
CA LEU A 17 5.08 44.34 57.01
C LEU A 17 6.33 45.24 57.10
N ASP A 18 6.43 46.09 56.07
CA ASP A 18 6.84 47.50 56.05
C ASP A 18 8.28 47.87 56.48
N SER A 19 9.03 48.59 55.62
CA SER A 19 8.79 50.04 55.42
C SER A 19 9.95 50.80 54.71
N TRP A 20 9.57 51.66 53.76
CA TRP A 20 10.10 52.98 53.34
C TRP A 20 11.45 53.22 52.60
N ARG A 21 11.33 53.64 51.33
CA ARG A 21 11.75 54.94 50.67
C ARG A 21 12.09 54.67 49.19
N HIS A 22 11.69 55.44 48.16
CA HIS A 22 11.14 56.79 48.00
C HIS A 22 10.21 56.82 46.76
N GLU A 23 9.23 57.71 46.77
CA GLU A 23 8.29 58.05 45.69
C GLU A 23 9.00 58.73 44.50
N ASP A 24 8.58 58.48 43.26
CA ASP A 24 7.63 59.35 42.54
C ASP A 24 7.31 58.85 41.11
N SER A 25 6.01 58.99 40.79
CA SER A 25 5.24 58.90 39.54
C SER A 25 6.00 58.92 38.18
N VAL A 26 5.64 58.18 37.12
CA VAL A 26 4.34 58.06 36.42
C VAL A 26 4.33 56.79 35.54
N GLY A 27 3.27 55.97 35.64
CA GLY A 27 2.61 55.30 34.50
C GLY A 27 3.30 54.16 33.74
N SER A 28 3.24 52.94 34.28
CA SER A 28 2.95 51.66 33.58
C SER A 28 3.34 51.53 32.08
N ALA A 29 4.50 50.93 31.80
CA ALA A 29 4.79 50.27 30.53
C ALA A 29 5.25 48.83 30.77
N HIS A 30 4.29 47.90 30.76
CA HIS A 30 4.56 46.46 30.69
C HIS A 30 5.05 46.09 29.29
N HIS A 31 6.10 45.26 29.30
CA HIS A 31 6.68 44.52 28.18
C HIS A 31 5.69 44.20 27.05
N SER A 32 6.04 44.69 25.87
CA SER A 32 5.43 44.37 24.59
C SER A 32 5.65 42.89 24.22
N GLU A 33 4.60 42.08 24.41
CA GLU A 33 4.37 40.91 23.56
C GLU A 33 4.20 41.39 22.11
N PHE A 34 4.88 40.75 21.17
CA PHE A 34 4.66 40.94 19.74
C PHE A 34 3.24 40.45 19.38
N ARG A 35 2.27 41.37 19.37
CA ARG A 35 0.93 41.16 18.78
C ARG A 35 1.05 41.08 17.26
N GLN A 36 0.53 40.00 16.69
CA GLN A 36 0.12 39.96 15.28
C GLN A 36 -1.04 40.95 15.05
N PRO A 37 -1.15 41.59 13.88
CA PRO A 37 -2.17 42.60 13.64
C PRO A 37 -3.56 41.95 13.50
N SER A 38 -4.55 42.53 14.18
CA SER A 38 -5.97 42.21 14.03
C SER A 38 -6.49 42.54 12.62
N PRO A 39 -7.49 41.83 12.08
CA PRO A 39 -8.08 42.16 10.79
C PRO A 39 -8.90 43.45 10.90
N ASN A 40 -8.65 44.39 9.98
CA ASN A 40 -9.44 45.61 9.82
C ASN A 40 -10.93 45.30 9.60
N PRO A 41 -11.86 46.01 10.27
CA PRO A 41 -13.27 45.99 9.92
C PRO A 41 -13.54 47.07 8.86
N GLY A 42 -13.97 46.66 7.68
CA GLY A 42 -14.52 47.58 6.70
C GLY A 42 -14.27 47.17 5.26
N PHE A 43 -15.27 46.55 4.64
CA PHE A 43 -15.91 47.07 3.43
C PHE A 43 -17.19 46.27 3.24
N GLY A 44 -18.33 46.97 3.30
CA GLY A 44 -19.65 46.39 3.01
C GLY A 44 -19.67 45.92 1.56
N GLY A 45 -19.94 44.62 1.38
CA GLY A 45 -20.13 43.98 0.09
C GLY A 45 -21.40 43.13 0.15
N ASP A 46 -22.25 43.33 -0.85
CA ASP A 46 -23.56 42.70 -1.04
C ASP A 46 -23.63 41.19 -0.68
N PRO A 47 -24.72 40.70 -0.06
CA PRO A 47 -24.91 39.27 0.23
C PRO A 47 -25.04 38.37 -1.02
N ASN A 48 -25.07 38.95 -2.22
CA ASN A 48 -25.33 38.24 -3.47
C ASN A 48 -24.10 38.01 -4.38
N ASN A 49 -22.89 38.41 -3.97
CA ASN A 49 -21.67 38.16 -4.76
C ASN A 49 -20.99 36.81 -4.42
N ASN A 50 -21.76 35.73 -4.45
CA ASN A 50 -21.28 34.35 -4.30
C ASN A 50 -20.80 33.72 -5.63
N PHE A 51 -20.33 34.51 -6.60
CA PHE A 51 -19.94 34.00 -7.92
C PHE A 51 -18.49 33.50 -8.01
N TYR A 52 -17.66 33.69 -6.96
CA TYR A 52 -16.24 33.31 -6.95
C TYR A 52 -15.86 32.24 -5.91
N GLN A 53 -16.82 31.62 -5.22
CA GLN A 53 -16.58 30.37 -4.48
C GLN A 53 -16.59 29.17 -5.46
N LEU A 54 -15.69 29.19 -6.43
CA LEU A 54 -15.47 28.06 -7.34
C LEU A 54 -14.74 26.94 -6.59
N HIS A 55 -15.48 25.87 -6.32
CA HIS A 55 -15.01 24.55 -5.88
C HIS A 55 -14.07 24.54 -4.65
N SER A 56 -14.66 24.62 -3.45
CA SER A 56 -14.11 23.82 -2.35
C SER A 56 -14.23 22.36 -2.77
N SER A 57 -13.16 21.79 -3.33
CA SER A 57 -13.11 20.36 -3.65
C SER A 57 -13.35 19.60 -2.35
N LYS A 58 -14.46 18.87 -2.26
CA LYS A 58 -14.74 17.96 -1.15
C LYS A 58 -13.50 17.08 -0.92
N SER A 59 -13.14 16.87 0.34
CA SER A 59 -12.04 15.96 0.68
C SER A 59 -12.32 14.57 0.12
N ALA A 60 -11.28 13.85 -0.31
CA ALA A 60 -11.42 12.53 -0.92
C ALA A 60 -12.25 11.54 -0.06
N VAL A 61 -12.27 11.73 1.26
CA VAL A 61 -13.00 10.86 2.20
C VAL A 61 -14.45 11.32 2.45
N GLU A 62 -14.79 12.54 2.08
CA GLU A 62 -16.15 13.09 2.21
C GLU A 62 -16.99 12.90 0.93
N LEU A 63 -16.37 12.39 -0.14
CA LEU A 63 -17.06 12.09 -1.39
C LEU A 63 -18.14 11.01 -1.18
N SER A 64 -19.34 11.31 -1.66
CA SER A 64 -20.41 10.32 -1.76
C SER A 64 -20.01 9.17 -2.69
N ALA A 65 -20.67 8.01 -2.58
CA ALA A 65 -20.39 6.85 -3.44
C ALA A 65 -20.37 7.23 -4.93
N TYR A 66 -21.34 8.04 -5.39
CA TYR A 66 -21.41 8.52 -6.77
C TYR A 66 -20.30 9.51 -7.14
N GLU A 67 -19.97 10.45 -6.25
CA GLU A 67 -18.91 11.45 -6.48
C GLU A 67 -17.51 10.83 -6.45
N SER A 68 -17.34 9.69 -5.76
CA SER A 68 -16.08 8.95 -5.68
C SER A 68 -15.76 8.13 -6.94
N VAL A 69 -16.75 7.86 -7.81
CA VAL A 69 -16.56 7.00 -9.00
C VAL A 69 -15.57 7.61 -9.97
N ALA A 70 -15.70 8.91 -10.30
CA ALA A 70 -14.81 9.56 -11.27
C ALA A 70 -13.32 9.56 -10.84
N PRO A 71 -12.95 10.02 -9.63
CA PRO A 71 -11.55 9.96 -9.19
C PRO A 71 -11.02 8.53 -9.04
N VAL A 72 -11.85 7.58 -8.57
CA VAL A 72 -11.45 6.16 -8.50
C VAL A 72 -11.26 5.57 -9.88
N ALA A 73 -12.10 5.91 -10.86
CA ALA A 73 -11.97 5.45 -12.24
C ALA A 73 -10.67 5.96 -12.87
N ILE A 74 -10.31 7.24 -12.67
CA ILE A 74 -9.05 7.81 -13.17
C ILE A 74 -7.85 7.02 -12.61
N VAL A 75 -7.84 6.76 -11.30
CA VAL A 75 -6.74 6.01 -10.68
C VAL A 75 -6.79 4.51 -11.03
N THR A 76 -7.96 3.96 -11.33
CA THR A 76 -8.12 2.58 -11.82
C THR A 76 -7.55 2.44 -13.25
N ILE A 77 -7.79 3.43 -14.10
CA ILE A 77 -7.19 3.51 -15.44
C ILE A 77 -5.67 3.64 -15.31
N LEU A 78 -5.18 4.47 -14.38
CA LEU A 78 -3.76 4.53 -14.05
C LEU A 78 -3.21 3.15 -13.64
N PHE A 79 -3.90 2.42 -12.76
CA PHE A 79 -3.52 1.07 -12.36
C PHE A 79 -3.44 0.09 -13.54
N PHE A 80 -4.43 0.13 -14.45
CA PHE A 80 -4.40 -0.66 -15.68
C PHE A 80 -3.20 -0.30 -16.57
N LEU A 81 -3.02 1.00 -16.86
CA LEU A 81 -1.95 1.48 -17.73
C LEU A 81 -0.57 1.19 -17.15
N TRP A 82 -0.41 1.35 -15.84
CA TRP A 82 0.81 1.02 -15.14
C TRP A 82 1.08 -0.49 -15.10
N GLY A 83 0.05 -1.32 -14.87
CA GLY A 83 0.16 -2.77 -14.97
C GLY A 83 0.56 -3.20 -16.38
N PHE A 84 -0.03 -2.57 -17.39
CA PHE A 84 0.32 -2.80 -18.78
C PHE A 84 1.78 -2.44 -19.07
N ALA A 85 2.24 -1.25 -18.68
CA ALA A 85 3.63 -0.83 -18.86
C ALA A 85 4.62 -1.74 -18.10
N SER A 86 4.30 -2.12 -16.87
CA SER A 86 5.15 -2.99 -16.04
C SER A 86 5.22 -4.42 -16.57
N GLY A 87 4.09 -4.95 -17.06
CA GLY A 87 4.02 -6.26 -17.70
C GLY A 87 4.80 -6.32 -19.02
N LEU A 88 4.87 -5.20 -19.75
CA LEU A 88 5.67 -5.08 -20.97
C LEU A 88 7.17 -5.10 -20.68
N LEU A 89 7.61 -4.38 -19.65
CA LEU A 89 9.02 -4.23 -19.29
C LEU A 89 9.54 -5.30 -18.32
N SER A 90 8.66 -6.15 -17.79
CA SER A 90 8.99 -7.13 -16.75
C SER A 90 9.75 -6.50 -15.56
N VAL A 91 9.38 -5.28 -15.17
CA VAL A 91 10.01 -4.61 -14.02
C VAL A 91 9.69 -5.42 -12.77
N SER A 92 10.67 -6.15 -12.26
CA SER A 92 10.47 -7.05 -11.13
C SER A 92 10.36 -6.30 -9.81
N ARG A 93 9.50 -6.77 -8.91
CA ARG A 93 9.38 -6.26 -7.53
C ARG A 93 10.57 -6.66 -6.65
N THR A 94 11.54 -7.40 -7.19
CA THR A 94 12.85 -7.70 -6.57
C THR A 94 13.77 -6.47 -6.45
N ASN A 95 13.32 -5.29 -6.86
CA ASN A 95 14.13 -4.08 -6.88
C ASN A 95 14.46 -3.53 -5.48
N PRO A 96 15.74 -3.22 -5.19
CA PRO A 96 16.13 -2.61 -3.92
C PRO A 96 15.52 -1.21 -3.69
N GLY A 97 14.97 -0.58 -4.74
CA GLY A 97 14.25 0.69 -4.64
C GLY A 97 13.05 0.63 -3.68
N TYR A 98 12.38 -0.52 -3.58
CA TYR A 98 11.27 -0.71 -2.63
C TYR A 98 11.70 -0.70 -1.16
N PHE A 99 12.98 -0.92 -0.86
CA PHE A 99 13.51 -0.85 0.50
C PHE A 99 13.73 0.60 0.95
N VAL A 100 14.23 1.45 0.06
CA VAL A 100 14.63 2.83 0.37
C VAL A 100 13.50 3.81 0.13
N GLY A 101 12.78 3.68 -0.99
CA GLY A 101 11.79 4.64 -1.46
C GLY A 101 10.67 4.94 -0.46
N PRO A 102 9.92 3.92 0.00
CA PRO A 102 8.76 4.14 0.87
C PRO A 102 9.09 4.83 2.20
N LEU A 103 10.21 4.48 2.84
CA LEU A 103 10.57 5.01 4.16
C LEU A 103 11.21 6.40 4.10
N THR A 104 11.98 6.70 3.06
CA THR A 104 12.78 7.93 2.97
C THR A 104 12.01 9.03 2.24
N PHE A 105 12.12 9.05 0.93
CA PHE A 105 11.68 10.14 0.07
C PHE A 105 10.17 10.08 -0.22
N SER A 106 9.63 8.91 -0.60
CA SER A 106 8.20 8.76 -0.90
C SER A 106 7.35 9.11 0.32
N GLY A 107 7.66 8.51 1.47
CA GLY A 107 6.95 8.78 2.72
C GLY A 107 7.11 10.23 3.18
N TYR A 108 8.26 10.88 2.97
CA TYR A 108 8.44 12.30 3.27
C TYR A 108 7.57 13.18 2.37
N ILE A 109 7.65 13.01 1.05
CA ILE A 109 6.88 13.82 0.09
C ILE A 109 5.40 13.66 0.33
N PHE A 110 4.95 12.42 0.50
CA PHE A 110 3.54 12.13 0.67
C PHE A 110 2.93 12.78 1.92
N ARG A 111 3.74 12.97 2.97
CA ARG A 111 3.31 13.64 4.20
C ARG A 111 3.22 15.16 4.06
N HIS A 112 4.12 15.78 3.29
CA HIS A 112 4.23 17.23 3.21
C HIS A 112 3.54 17.87 1.99
N TYR A 113 3.47 17.15 0.87
CA TYR A 113 3.02 17.68 -0.42
C TYR A 113 1.73 17.03 -0.95
N GLY A 114 1.17 16.05 -0.23
CA GLY A 114 -0.12 15.43 -0.58
C GLY A 114 -0.07 14.41 -1.72
N PHE A 115 -1.23 13.92 -2.13
CA PHE A 115 -1.37 12.82 -3.09
C PHE A 115 -0.89 13.18 -4.49
N ARG A 116 -1.33 14.34 -5.01
CA ARG A 116 -1.07 14.77 -6.38
C ARG A 116 0.41 14.91 -6.68
N ILE A 117 1.17 15.57 -5.80
CA ILE A 117 2.61 15.76 -5.98
C ILE A 117 3.34 14.42 -5.90
N THR A 118 2.94 13.50 -5.01
CA THR A 118 3.55 12.17 -4.94
C THR A 118 3.37 11.35 -6.22
N PHE A 119 2.21 11.41 -6.86
CA PHE A 119 1.99 10.76 -8.17
C PHE A 119 2.93 11.31 -9.24
N ILE A 120 3.01 12.63 -9.37
CA ILE A 120 3.81 13.30 -10.40
C ILE A 120 5.30 12.99 -10.20
N VAL A 121 5.80 13.12 -8.97
CA VAL A 121 7.20 12.83 -8.65
C VAL A 121 7.53 11.35 -8.89
N GLY A 122 6.64 10.43 -8.50
CA GLY A 122 6.84 9.00 -8.74
C GLY A 122 6.92 8.65 -10.22
N LEU A 123 6.04 9.22 -11.05
CA LEU A 123 6.02 9.01 -12.51
C LEU A 123 7.27 9.60 -13.19
N VAL A 124 7.71 10.79 -12.77
CA VAL A 124 8.93 11.41 -13.29
C VAL A 124 10.16 10.56 -12.95
N ILE A 125 10.28 10.09 -11.71
CA ILE A 125 11.41 9.23 -11.30
C ILE A 125 11.39 7.91 -12.08
N TYR A 126 10.22 7.31 -12.27
CA TYR A 126 10.07 6.08 -13.02
C TYR A 126 10.49 6.27 -14.50
N GLY A 127 9.99 7.33 -15.16
CA GLY A 127 10.38 7.69 -16.53
C GLY A 127 11.86 8.01 -16.69
N VAL A 128 12.48 8.69 -15.71
CA VAL A 128 13.93 8.91 -15.68
C VAL A 128 14.69 7.58 -15.57
N GLY A 129 14.25 6.66 -14.71
CA GLY A 129 14.85 5.32 -14.61
C GLY A 129 14.81 4.57 -15.94
N CYS A 130 13.71 4.70 -16.68
CA CYS A 130 13.56 4.12 -18.02
C CYS A 130 14.44 4.80 -19.08
N ILE A 131 14.66 6.11 -19.02
CA ILE A 131 15.63 6.80 -19.91
C ILE A 131 17.05 6.34 -19.61
N VAL A 132 17.43 6.20 -18.33
CA VAL A 132 18.76 5.75 -17.92
C VAL A 132 19.04 4.32 -18.39
N PHE A 133 18.01 3.48 -18.58
CA PHE A 133 18.17 2.15 -19.16
C PHE A 133 18.78 2.19 -20.58
N TRP A 134 18.45 3.21 -21.39
CA TRP A 134 18.91 3.30 -22.78
C TRP A 134 20.44 3.27 -22.93
N PRO A 135 21.21 4.21 -22.34
CA PRO A 135 22.67 4.17 -22.42
C PRO A 135 23.24 2.92 -21.76
N CYS A 136 22.62 2.39 -20.70
CA CYS A 136 23.06 1.14 -20.07
C CYS A 136 22.91 -0.08 -21.00
N GLY A 137 21.84 -0.12 -21.80
CA GLY A 137 21.63 -1.15 -22.81
C GLY A 137 22.63 -1.04 -23.95
N VAL A 138 22.94 0.19 -24.41
CA VAL A 138 23.95 0.41 -25.47
C VAL A 138 25.34 0.01 -25.00
N LEU A 139 25.71 0.38 -23.77
CA LEU A 139 27.01 0.07 -23.18
C LEU A 139 27.11 -1.37 -22.67
N GLN A 140 25.99 -2.11 -22.63
CA GLN A 140 25.89 -3.48 -22.12
C GLN A 140 26.50 -3.67 -20.71
N THR A 141 26.40 -2.64 -19.86
CA THR A 141 26.96 -2.69 -18.51
C THR A 141 25.93 -3.18 -17.50
N TYR A 142 26.20 -4.31 -16.85
CA TYR A 142 25.35 -4.85 -15.78
C TYR A 142 25.18 -3.89 -14.58
N PRO A 143 26.23 -3.19 -14.08
CA PRO A 143 26.05 -2.21 -13.01
C PRO A 143 25.12 -1.05 -13.40
N GLY A 144 25.19 -0.59 -14.66
CA GLY A 144 24.29 0.43 -15.19
C GLY A 144 22.84 -0.02 -15.19
N PHE A 145 22.59 -1.29 -15.56
CA PHE A 145 21.25 -1.89 -15.49
C PHE A 145 20.71 -1.90 -14.05
N ILE A 146 21.53 -2.26 -13.06
CA ILE A 146 21.12 -2.22 -11.64
C ILE A 146 20.72 -0.80 -11.21
N ILE A 147 21.51 0.21 -11.58
CA ILE A 147 21.23 1.61 -11.23
C ILE A 147 19.91 2.08 -11.86
N SER A 148 19.71 1.82 -13.15
CA SER A 148 18.46 2.14 -13.85
C SER A 148 17.26 1.48 -13.16
N ASN A 149 17.36 0.18 -12.89
CA ASN A 149 16.29 -0.59 -12.27
C ASN A 149 16.01 -0.14 -10.82
N PHE A 150 17.05 0.30 -10.09
CA PHE A 150 16.89 0.91 -8.77
C PHE A 150 16.10 2.23 -8.83
N ILE A 151 16.43 3.13 -9.77
CA ILE A 151 15.72 4.39 -9.98
C ILE A 151 14.26 4.12 -10.38
N SER A 152 14.03 3.22 -11.34
CA SER A 152 12.67 2.84 -11.73
C SER A 152 11.88 2.27 -10.53
N GLY A 153 12.49 1.39 -9.73
CA GLY A 153 11.87 0.85 -8.52
C GLY A 153 11.52 1.91 -7.48
N LEU A 154 12.32 2.97 -7.32
CA LEU A 154 12.01 4.10 -6.44
C LEU A 154 10.76 4.85 -6.92
N GLY A 155 10.64 5.09 -8.23
CA GLY A 155 9.48 5.75 -8.83
C GLY A 155 8.20 4.95 -8.62
N VAL A 156 8.24 3.66 -8.95
CA VAL A 156 7.10 2.75 -8.77
C VAL A 156 6.68 2.65 -7.31
N ALA A 157 7.63 2.45 -6.39
CA ALA A 157 7.34 2.42 -4.95
C ALA A 157 6.71 3.73 -4.46
N THR A 158 7.09 4.87 -5.04
CA THR A 158 6.51 6.18 -4.71
C THR A 158 5.04 6.27 -5.11
N ILE A 159 4.72 5.83 -6.33
CA ILE A 159 3.34 5.77 -6.83
C ILE A 159 2.51 4.81 -5.99
N GLU A 160 3.00 3.61 -5.70
CA GLU A 160 2.26 2.59 -4.94
C GLU A 160 1.84 3.05 -3.54
N VAL A 161 2.68 3.82 -2.84
CA VAL A 161 2.35 4.35 -1.50
C VAL A 161 1.13 5.26 -1.56
N ALA A 162 1.07 6.15 -2.55
CA ALA A 162 0.00 7.10 -2.70
C ALA A 162 -1.24 6.47 -3.34
N ALA A 163 -1.07 5.68 -4.41
CA ALA A 163 -2.15 5.11 -5.22
C ALA A 163 -3.04 4.16 -4.42
N ASN A 164 -2.42 3.20 -3.72
CA ASN A 164 -3.15 2.20 -2.95
C ASN A 164 -3.92 2.85 -1.80
N LEU A 165 -3.32 3.85 -1.14
CA LEU A 165 -4.01 4.58 -0.09
C LEU A 165 -5.15 5.44 -0.67
N PHE A 166 -4.92 6.14 -1.77
CA PHE A 166 -5.90 7.02 -2.41
C PHE A 166 -7.18 6.27 -2.78
N VAL A 167 -7.06 5.15 -3.47
CA VAL A 167 -8.21 4.32 -3.86
C VAL A 167 -8.93 3.77 -2.64
N ALA A 168 -8.20 3.35 -1.62
CA ALA A 168 -8.82 2.84 -0.40
C ALA A 168 -9.66 3.93 0.29
N ILE A 169 -9.16 5.15 0.42
CA ILE A 169 -9.84 6.23 1.17
C ILE A 169 -10.90 6.99 0.35
N CYS A 170 -10.83 6.95 -0.98
CA CYS A 170 -11.71 7.72 -1.84
C CYS A 170 -13.13 7.12 -1.84
N GLY A 171 -14.03 7.74 -1.07
CA GLY A 171 -15.44 7.36 -0.90
C GLY A 171 -15.79 6.69 0.45
N PRO A 172 -17.00 6.09 0.60
CA PRO A 172 -17.48 5.53 1.86
C PRO A 172 -16.53 4.54 2.56
N PRO A 173 -16.37 4.61 3.89
CA PRO A 173 -15.39 3.81 4.65
C PRO A 173 -15.70 2.32 4.78
N GLU A 174 -16.91 1.91 4.38
CA GLU A 174 -17.36 0.52 4.52
C GLU A 174 -16.60 -0.42 3.56
N HIS A 175 -16.25 0.07 2.37
CA HIS A 175 -15.78 -0.73 1.23
C HIS A 175 -14.35 -0.41 0.78
N TRP A 176 -13.45 -0.06 1.70
CA TRP A 176 -12.04 0.22 1.40
C TRP A 176 -11.35 -0.94 0.67
N GLU A 177 -11.53 -2.16 1.15
CA GLU A 177 -10.92 -3.37 0.59
C GLU A 177 -11.48 -3.68 -0.80
N ALA A 178 -12.80 -3.56 -0.98
CA ALA A 178 -13.47 -3.89 -2.23
C ALA A 178 -13.00 -2.97 -3.38
N ARG A 179 -12.94 -1.65 -3.14
CA ARG A 179 -12.47 -0.69 -4.16
C ARG A 179 -11.02 -0.90 -4.54
N LEU A 180 -10.17 -1.14 -3.54
CA LEU A 180 -8.76 -1.41 -3.77
C LEU A 180 -8.58 -2.71 -4.56
N ASN A 181 -9.32 -3.77 -4.23
CA ASN A 181 -9.31 -5.03 -4.97
C ASN A 181 -9.77 -4.85 -6.43
N LEU A 182 -10.83 -4.09 -6.69
CA LEU A 182 -11.30 -3.81 -8.05
C LEU A 182 -10.26 -3.05 -8.87
N SER A 183 -9.65 -2.01 -8.29
CA SER A 183 -8.64 -1.20 -8.97
C SER A 183 -7.37 -2.00 -9.26
N GLN A 184 -6.93 -2.82 -8.29
CA GLN A 184 -5.83 -3.77 -8.45
C GLN A 184 -6.18 -4.94 -9.38
N GLY A 185 -7.46 -5.24 -9.59
CA GLY A 185 -7.96 -6.14 -10.61
C GLY A 185 -7.73 -5.58 -12.01
N ALA A 186 -8.01 -4.29 -12.23
CA ALA A 186 -7.67 -3.62 -13.49
C ALA A 186 -6.16 -3.61 -13.76
N GLN A 187 -5.33 -3.40 -12.73
CA GLN A 187 -3.87 -3.59 -12.85
C GLN A 187 -3.51 -5.01 -13.30
N ALA A 188 -4.08 -6.02 -12.66
CA ALA A 188 -3.80 -7.42 -12.99
C ALA A 188 -4.19 -7.76 -14.43
N ILE A 189 -5.32 -7.22 -14.93
CA ILE A 189 -5.70 -7.33 -16.33
C ILE A 189 -4.61 -6.76 -17.25
N GLY A 190 -4.08 -5.58 -16.92
CA GLY A 190 -2.97 -4.96 -17.65
C GLY A 190 -1.73 -5.86 -17.69
N ASN A 191 -1.34 -6.44 -16.55
CA ASN A 191 -0.21 -7.38 -16.45
C ASN A 191 -0.40 -8.64 -17.30
N VAL A 192 -1.64 -9.10 -17.52
CA VAL A 192 -1.93 -10.27 -18.34
C VAL A 192 -1.85 -9.92 -19.82
N PHE A 193 -2.45 -8.81 -20.25
CA PHE A 193 -2.49 -8.44 -21.67
C PHE A 193 -1.16 -7.93 -22.21
N ALA A 194 -0.39 -7.20 -21.41
CA ALA A 194 0.84 -6.56 -21.85
C ALA A 194 1.86 -7.52 -22.44
N PRO A 195 2.25 -8.60 -21.75
CA PRO A 195 3.19 -9.52 -22.34
C PRO A 195 2.57 -10.18 -23.60
N ILE A 196 1.24 -10.35 -23.75
CA ILE A 196 0.63 -11.22 -24.79
C ILE A 196 0.78 -10.45 -26.09
N LEU A 197 0.50 -9.16 -25.98
CA LEU A 197 0.72 -8.21 -27.03
C LEU A 197 2.22 -8.07 -27.31
N ALA A 198 3.07 -8.04 -26.29
CA ALA A 198 4.51 -7.95 -26.48
C ALA A 198 5.06 -9.15 -27.27
N ASP A 199 4.75 -10.37 -26.87
CA ASP A 199 5.18 -11.63 -27.50
C ASP A 199 4.66 -11.75 -28.95
N LYS A 200 3.43 -11.29 -29.23
CA LYS A 200 2.83 -11.39 -30.57
C LYS A 200 3.17 -10.23 -31.52
N VAL A 201 3.35 -9.02 -31.00
CA VAL A 201 3.42 -7.79 -31.81
C VAL A 201 4.80 -7.14 -31.76
N ILE A 202 5.44 -7.09 -30.59
CA ILE A 202 6.69 -6.35 -30.37
C ILE A 202 7.91 -7.27 -30.54
N PHE A 203 7.82 -8.49 -30.01
CA PHE A 203 8.86 -9.51 -30.04
C PHE A 203 8.48 -10.60 -31.03
N ARG A 204 8.25 -10.26 -32.31
CA ARG A 204 8.23 -11.28 -33.37
C ARG A 204 9.54 -12.06 -33.28
N ARG A 205 9.48 -13.19 -32.59
CA ARG A 205 10.61 -14.04 -32.28
C ARG A 205 10.91 -14.81 -33.54
N ASP A 206 11.49 -14.14 -34.52
CA ASP A 206 12.17 -14.84 -35.59
C ASP A 206 13.31 -15.60 -34.90
N GLU A 207 13.27 -16.93 -34.96
CA GLU A 207 14.26 -17.84 -34.35
C GLU A 207 15.70 -17.59 -34.87
N ARG A 208 15.85 -16.67 -35.83
CA ARG A 208 17.10 -16.16 -36.41
C ARG A 208 17.59 -14.83 -35.84
N SER A 209 16.82 -14.15 -35.00
CA SER A 209 17.18 -12.83 -34.49
C SER A 209 18.37 -12.92 -33.53
N SER A 210 19.37 -12.06 -33.75
CA SER A 210 20.55 -11.99 -32.89
C SER A 210 20.17 -11.42 -31.51
N ASN A 211 20.90 -11.78 -30.44
CA ASN A 211 20.71 -11.19 -29.10
C ASN A 211 20.71 -9.65 -29.10
N THR A 212 21.37 -9.04 -30.10
CA THR A 212 21.44 -7.59 -30.30
C THR A 212 20.11 -7.00 -30.76
N GLU A 213 19.39 -7.66 -31.68
CA GLU A 213 18.08 -7.18 -32.16
C GLU A 213 17.03 -7.20 -31.05
N TRP A 214 17.06 -8.24 -30.20
CA TRP A 214 16.20 -8.31 -29.02
C TRP A 214 16.46 -7.14 -28.06
N LEU A 215 17.74 -6.83 -27.80
CA LEU A 215 18.11 -5.74 -26.90
C LEU A 215 17.64 -4.37 -27.43
N ILE A 216 17.71 -4.15 -28.75
CA ILE A 216 17.21 -2.93 -29.40
C ILE A 216 15.69 -2.80 -29.21
N SER A 217 14.93 -3.88 -29.40
CA SER A 217 13.48 -3.87 -29.17
C SER A 217 13.12 -3.53 -27.73
N VAL A 218 13.88 -4.05 -26.76
CA VAL A 218 13.70 -3.72 -25.33
C VAL A 218 14.00 -2.24 -25.08
N GLN A 219 15.05 -1.67 -25.68
CA GLN A 219 15.37 -0.24 -25.55
C GLN A 219 14.22 0.67 -26.01
N TRP A 220 13.64 0.37 -27.17
CA TRP A 220 12.47 1.11 -27.67
C TRP A 220 11.24 0.93 -26.78
N GLY A 221 11.05 -0.26 -26.19
CA GLY A 221 10.01 -0.49 -25.18
C GLY A 221 10.17 0.41 -23.95
N TYR A 222 11.37 0.47 -23.38
CA TYR A 222 11.68 1.33 -22.23
C TYR A 222 11.49 2.81 -22.55
N LEU A 223 11.91 3.25 -23.74
CA LEU A 223 11.71 4.63 -24.18
C LEU A 223 10.22 4.97 -24.34
N GLY A 224 9.44 4.07 -24.92
CA GLY A 224 7.99 4.23 -25.07
C GLY A 224 7.28 4.37 -23.73
N VAL A 225 7.65 3.53 -22.75
CA VAL A 225 7.11 3.64 -21.38
C VAL A 225 7.54 4.95 -20.71
N ALA A 226 8.80 5.38 -20.87
CA ALA A 226 9.25 6.65 -20.30
C ALA A 226 8.42 7.85 -20.81
N PHE A 227 8.20 7.94 -22.12
CA PHE A 227 7.34 8.99 -22.69
C PHE A 227 5.91 8.91 -22.19
N PHE A 228 5.39 7.69 -22.06
CA PHE A 228 4.07 7.46 -21.50
C PHE A 228 3.96 7.93 -20.04
N ASP A 229 4.98 7.67 -19.20
CA ASP A 229 5.01 8.12 -17.81
C ASP A 229 5.08 9.64 -17.70
N PHE A 230 5.88 10.31 -18.54
CA PHE A 230 5.93 11.77 -18.57
C PHE A 230 4.60 12.39 -19.04
N ALA A 231 3.95 11.79 -20.04
CA ALA A 231 2.64 12.22 -20.50
C ALA A 231 1.60 12.08 -19.37
N LEU A 232 1.67 11.00 -18.59
CA LEU A 232 0.78 10.74 -17.47
C LEU A 232 1.07 11.67 -16.28
N ALA A 233 2.34 11.99 -16.03
CA ALA A 233 2.74 13.00 -15.05
C ALA A 233 2.19 14.38 -15.42
N LEU A 234 2.26 14.76 -16.70
CA LEU A 234 1.67 15.99 -17.22
C LEU A 234 0.13 15.96 -17.12
N PHE A 235 -0.50 14.82 -17.37
CA PHE A 235 -1.94 14.67 -17.18
C PHE A 235 -2.35 14.91 -15.72
N PHE A 236 -1.66 14.33 -14.74
CA PHE A 236 -1.90 14.60 -13.31
C PHE A 236 -1.54 16.02 -12.88
N TRP A 237 -0.69 16.70 -13.64
CA TRP A 237 -0.47 18.14 -13.48
C TRP A 237 -1.70 18.96 -13.86
N TYR A 238 -2.54 18.52 -14.80
CA TYR A 238 -3.76 19.26 -15.16
C TYR A 238 -5.02 18.78 -14.44
N VAL A 239 -5.09 17.50 -14.07
CA VAL A 239 -6.25 16.95 -13.37
C VAL A 239 -6.25 17.35 -11.89
N PRO A 240 -7.29 18.04 -11.39
CA PRO A 240 -7.45 18.28 -9.97
C PRO A 240 -7.84 16.98 -9.27
N LEU A 241 -6.87 16.33 -8.63
CA LEU A 241 -7.14 15.22 -7.72
C LEU A 241 -7.62 15.79 -6.37
N PRO A 242 -8.70 15.24 -5.79
CA PRO A 242 -9.16 15.66 -4.47
C PRO A 242 -8.07 15.37 -3.44
N GLU A 243 -7.54 16.41 -2.83
CA GLU A 243 -6.54 16.26 -1.77
C GLU A 243 -7.22 15.84 -0.46
N CYS A 244 -6.56 14.94 0.27
CA CYS A 244 -7.02 14.53 1.58
C CYS A 244 -6.06 15.10 2.64
N LYS A 245 -6.54 16.09 3.41
CA LYS A 245 -5.79 16.67 4.51
C LYS A 245 -5.75 15.69 5.69
N ASP A 246 -4.73 15.83 6.53
CA ASP A 246 -4.56 15.00 7.74
C ASP A 246 -5.74 15.17 8.72
N ALA A 247 -6.38 16.36 8.71
CA ALA A 247 -7.60 16.64 9.46
C ALA A 247 -8.75 15.72 9.05
N ASP A 248 -8.96 15.50 7.75
CA ASP A 248 -10.06 14.69 7.22
C ASP A 248 -9.87 13.21 7.56
N LEU A 249 -8.64 12.70 7.44
CA LEU A 249 -8.27 11.34 7.86
C LEU A 249 -8.46 11.14 9.38
N THR A 250 -8.33 12.21 10.16
CA THR A 250 -8.57 12.19 11.61
C THR A 250 -10.07 12.17 11.91
N ARG A 251 -10.87 12.97 11.20
CA ARG A 251 -12.34 12.99 11.32
C ARG A 251 -12.96 11.63 11.00
N VAL A 252 -12.44 10.95 9.98
CA VAL A 252 -12.94 9.63 9.55
C VAL A 252 -12.75 8.54 10.62
N ASN A 253 -11.73 8.67 11.46
CA ASN A 253 -11.55 7.78 12.61
C ASN A 253 -12.33 8.19 13.86
N ARG A 254 -12.82 9.43 13.91
CA ARG A 254 -13.65 9.95 15.01
C ARG A 254 -15.07 9.38 14.99
N TRP A 255 -15.51 8.85 13.84
CA TRP A 255 -16.73 8.03 13.69
C TRP A 255 -16.68 6.69 14.44
N ARG A 256 -15.57 6.35 15.11
CA ARG A 256 -15.49 5.19 15.99
C ARG A 256 -16.19 5.52 17.31
N PRO A 257 -17.12 4.68 17.81
CA PRO A 257 -17.65 4.86 19.16
C PRO A 257 -16.48 4.86 20.15
N ALA A 258 -16.31 5.97 20.89
CA ALA A 258 -15.31 6.12 21.96
C ALA A 258 -15.56 5.19 23.17
N ARG A 259 -16.56 4.30 23.06
CA ARG A 259 -17.13 3.56 24.16
C ARG A 259 -17.03 2.06 23.90
N SER A 260 -15.83 1.51 24.07
CA SER A 260 -15.66 0.25 24.81
C SER A 260 -14.18 -0.08 24.96
N LEU A 261 -13.82 -0.36 26.22
CA LEU A 261 -12.54 -0.84 26.72
C LEU A 261 -11.51 0.26 27.01
N ASP A 262 -11.68 0.86 28.19
CA ASP A 262 -10.63 1.24 29.12
C ASP A 262 -9.22 1.35 28.51
N GLU A 263 -8.96 2.47 27.82
CA GLU A 263 -7.71 2.76 27.11
C GLU A 263 -6.49 2.82 28.06
N LYS A 264 -6.72 2.85 29.39
CA LYS A 264 -5.67 2.78 30.41
C LYS A 264 -5.15 1.36 30.68
N SER A 265 -5.92 0.30 30.38
CA SER A 265 -5.58 -1.08 30.76
C SER A 265 -4.89 -1.92 29.67
N GLN A 266 -4.90 -1.51 28.39
CA GLN A 266 -4.25 -2.27 27.29
C GLN A 266 -2.82 -1.79 26.95
N LYS A 267 -1.95 -1.71 27.96
CA LYS A 267 -0.50 -1.47 27.79
C LYS A 267 0.32 -2.71 27.38
N ARG A 268 -0.27 -3.86 27.04
CA ARG A 268 0.50 -5.08 26.70
C ARG A 268 0.40 -5.47 25.22
N LEU A 269 1.57 -5.42 24.58
CA LEU A 269 2.05 -6.15 23.40
C LEU A 269 1.35 -5.96 22.04
N VAL A 270 0.07 -5.57 21.97
CA VAL A 270 -0.69 -5.61 20.69
C VAL A 270 -1.66 -4.42 20.52
N GLY A 271 -1.12 -3.20 20.49
CA GLY A 271 -1.88 -1.94 20.32
C GLY A 271 -2.34 -1.62 18.89
N LYS A 272 -2.80 -0.38 18.64
CA LYS A 272 -3.22 0.13 17.29
C LYS A 272 -2.13 -0.07 16.23
N LYS A 273 -0.86 0.01 16.63
CA LYS A 273 0.31 -0.19 15.76
C LYS A 273 0.61 -1.67 15.45
N ALA A 274 0.10 -2.61 16.25
CA ALA A 274 0.41 -4.02 16.05
C ALA A 274 -0.34 -4.64 14.87
N LEU A 275 -1.56 -4.18 14.57
CA LEU A 275 -2.28 -4.57 13.35
C LEU A 275 -1.50 -4.12 12.11
N LEU A 276 -0.98 -2.89 12.13
CA LEU A 276 -0.12 -2.37 11.06
C LEU A 276 1.15 -3.22 10.93
N LEU A 277 1.89 -3.46 12.02
CA LEU A 277 3.15 -4.22 11.98
C LEU A 277 2.96 -5.67 11.52
N ILE A 278 1.93 -6.35 12.01
CA ILE A 278 1.58 -7.71 11.56
C ILE A 278 1.15 -7.69 10.09
N GLY A 279 0.48 -6.63 9.65
CA GLY A 279 0.18 -6.39 8.25
C GLY A 279 1.40 -6.21 7.38
N VAL A 280 2.37 -5.40 7.81
CA VAL A 280 3.65 -5.20 7.10
C VAL A 280 4.39 -6.53 6.97
N TRP A 281 4.41 -7.32 8.05
CA TRP A 281 4.99 -8.65 8.04
C TRP A 281 4.24 -9.60 7.09
N ALA A 282 2.91 -9.58 7.10
CA ALA A 282 2.10 -10.37 6.18
C ALA A 282 2.35 -9.97 4.72
N GLN A 283 2.47 -8.68 4.45
CA GLN A 283 2.81 -8.13 3.14
C GLN A 283 4.21 -8.57 2.68
N PHE A 284 5.17 -8.57 3.60
CA PHE A 284 6.54 -9.05 3.36
C PHE A 284 6.61 -10.52 3.00
N CYS A 285 5.92 -11.38 3.75
CA CYS A 285 5.85 -12.79 3.42
C CYS A 285 5.05 -13.05 2.14
N TYR A 286 3.93 -12.35 1.94
CA TYR A 286 3.08 -12.46 0.76
C TYR A 286 3.86 -12.14 -0.52
N THR A 287 4.48 -10.96 -0.59
CA THR A 287 5.20 -10.55 -1.81
C THR A 287 6.41 -11.45 -2.05
N GLY A 288 7.06 -11.95 -0.99
CA GLY A 288 8.08 -12.98 -1.11
C GLY A 288 7.59 -14.27 -1.78
N ALA A 289 6.45 -14.79 -1.31
CA ALA A 289 5.84 -15.99 -1.86
C ALA A 289 5.41 -15.77 -3.33
N GLN A 290 4.79 -14.63 -3.64
CA GLN A 290 4.38 -14.24 -4.98
C GLN A 290 5.54 -14.29 -5.97
N GLU A 291 6.66 -13.62 -5.62
CA GLU A 291 7.82 -13.55 -6.51
C GLU A 291 8.50 -14.92 -6.65
N ILE A 292 8.53 -15.74 -5.60
CA ILE A 292 9.03 -17.13 -5.70
C ILE A 292 8.19 -17.92 -6.72
N ILE A 293 6.86 -17.85 -6.64
CA ILE A 293 5.93 -18.59 -7.52
C ILE A 293 6.07 -18.11 -8.98
N THR A 294 6.28 -16.82 -9.17
CA THR A 294 6.43 -16.19 -10.48
C THR A 294 7.76 -16.59 -11.11
N VAL A 295 8.88 -16.38 -10.41
CA VAL A 295 10.24 -16.64 -10.92
C VAL A 295 10.52 -18.13 -11.09
N ASN A 296 10.04 -18.99 -10.18
CA ASN A 296 10.27 -20.44 -10.25
C ASN A 296 9.16 -21.21 -10.94
N GLY A 297 8.11 -20.54 -11.45
CA GLY A 297 7.03 -21.16 -12.20
C GLY A 297 7.49 -22.03 -13.37
N PRO A 298 8.36 -21.54 -14.28
CA PRO A 298 8.90 -22.34 -15.38
C PRO A 298 9.67 -23.58 -14.90
N ASN A 299 10.50 -23.42 -13.87
CA ASN A 299 11.30 -24.52 -13.32
C ASN A 299 10.43 -25.62 -12.74
N LEU A 300 9.34 -25.26 -12.04
CA LEU A 300 8.39 -26.23 -11.51
C LEU A 300 7.77 -27.08 -12.64
N ILE A 301 7.34 -26.44 -13.73
CA ILE A 301 6.74 -27.14 -14.89
C ILE A 301 7.77 -28.04 -15.56
N ASN A 302 8.98 -27.54 -15.81
CA ASN A 302 10.03 -28.31 -16.48
C ASN A 302 10.48 -29.56 -15.69
N ILE A 303 10.51 -29.47 -14.35
CA ILE A 303 10.97 -30.59 -13.50
C ILE A 303 9.87 -31.62 -13.26
N PHE A 304 8.64 -31.17 -12.99
CA PHE A 304 7.56 -32.06 -12.53
C PHE A 304 6.46 -32.28 -13.56
N SER A 305 6.50 -31.61 -14.71
CA SER A 305 5.49 -31.70 -15.77
C SER A 305 6.13 -31.52 -17.16
N PRO A 306 7.15 -32.33 -17.51
CA PRO A 306 7.96 -32.12 -18.71
C PRO A 306 7.14 -32.15 -20.02
N ASP A 307 6.06 -32.92 -20.07
CA ASP A 307 5.17 -33.00 -21.23
C ASP A 307 4.51 -31.65 -21.59
N TYR A 308 4.42 -30.75 -20.61
CA TYR A 308 3.83 -29.42 -20.74
C TYR A 308 4.87 -28.29 -20.86
N ALA A 309 6.17 -28.62 -20.87
CA ALA A 309 7.26 -27.65 -20.95
C ALA A 309 7.13 -26.71 -22.18
N ASN A 310 6.71 -27.26 -23.32
CA ASN A 310 6.50 -26.49 -24.56
C ASN A 310 5.35 -25.47 -24.46
N LYS A 311 4.44 -25.64 -23.50
CA LYS A 311 3.28 -24.76 -23.27
C LYS A 311 3.41 -23.95 -21.96
N THR A 312 4.61 -23.89 -21.38
CA THR A 312 4.89 -23.22 -20.11
C THR A 312 4.33 -21.79 -20.09
N ASN A 313 4.59 -20.99 -21.13
CA ASN A 313 4.08 -19.63 -21.21
C ASN A 313 2.54 -19.62 -21.12
N THR A 314 1.83 -20.42 -21.90
CA THR A 314 0.35 -20.47 -21.83
C THR A 314 -0.17 -20.73 -20.40
N TYR A 315 0.48 -21.61 -19.63
CA TYR A 315 0.09 -21.91 -18.25
C TYR A 315 0.47 -20.84 -17.23
N LEU A 316 1.61 -20.16 -17.44
CA LEU A 316 2.01 -19.03 -16.60
C LEU A 316 0.98 -17.90 -16.73
N TRP A 317 0.50 -17.65 -17.94
CA TRP A 317 -0.35 -16.51 -18.26
C TRP A 317 -1.81 -16.77 -17.93
N SER A 318 -2.26 -18.02 -18.07
CA SER A 318 -3.56 -18.44 -17.57
C SER A 318 -3.62 -18.37 -16.04
N ALA A 319 -2.52 -18.65 -15.33
CA ALA A 319 -2.45 -18.45 -13.88
C ALA A 319 -2.57 -16.97 -13.50
N GLU A 320 -1.87 -16.07 -14.20
CA GLU A 320 -2.02 -14.61 -14.00
C GLU A 320 -3.43 -14.13 -14.34
N GLY A 321 -4.04 -14.65 -15.41
CA GLY A 321 -5.44 -14.40 -15.78
C GLY A 321 -6.40 -14.83 -14.68
N LEU A 322 -6.14 -15.97 -14.04
CA LEU A 322 -6.96 -16.46 -12.94
C LEU A 322 -6.77 -15.61 -11.67
N LEU A 323 -5.59 -15.04 -11.44
CA LEU A 323 -5.37 -14.03 -10.39
C LEU A 323 -6.14 -12.74 -10.68
N ALA A 324 -6.14 -12.26 -11.93
CA ALA A 324 -6.92 -11.09 -12.31
C ALA A 324 -8.41 -11.34 -12.08
N PHE A 325 -8.91 -12.50 -12.50
CA PHE A 325 -10.28 -12.92 -12.26
C PHE A 325 -10.60 -13.02 -10.75
N GLY A 326 -9.73 -13.65 -9.96
CA GLY A 326 -9.89 -13.76 -8.51
C GLY A 326 -9.96 -12.41 -7.80
N ARG A 327 -9.15 -11.43 -8.24
CA ARG A 327 -9.17 -10.05 -7.71
C ARG A 327 -10.49 -9.35 -7.98
N LEU A 328 -10.99 -9.45 -9.22
CA LEU A 328 -12.26 -8.83 -9.61
C LEU A 328 -13.44 -9.51 -8.90
N ALA A 329 -13.50 -10.84 -8.94
CA ALA A 329 -14.56 -11.61 -8.30
C ALA A 329 -14.57 -11.41 -6.78
N GLY A 330 -13.40 -11.43 -6.13
CA GLY A 330 -13.25 -11.16 -4.71
C GLY A 330 -13.58 -9.71 -4.34
N GLY A 331 -13.16 -8.73 -5.16
CA GLY A 331 -13.51 -7.32 -4.99
C GLY A 331 -15.03 -7.09 -5.05
N VAL A 332 -15.73 -7.71 -6.01
CA VAL A 332 -17.20 -7.70 -6.08
C VAL A 332 -17.82 -8.42 -4.88
N GLY A 333 -17.29 -9.59 -4.51
CA GLY A 333 -17.77 -10.38 -3.36
C GLY A 333 -17.66 -9.65 -2.02
N MET A 334 -16.68 -8.74 -1.88
CA MET A 334 -16.49 -7.92 -0.68
C MET A 334 -17.54 -6.82 -0.49
N PHE A 335 -18.39 -6.53 -1.48
CA PHE A 335 -19.57 -5.67 -1.26
C PHE A 335 -20.68 -6.40 -0.50
N TYR A 336 -20.78 -7.72 -0.65
CA TYR A 336 -21.85 -8.52 -0.05
C TYR A 336 -21.46 -9.14 1.29
N PHE A 337 -20.20 -9.58 1.40
CA PHE A 337 -19.67 -10.20 2.62
C PHE A 337 -18.45 -9.43 3.15
N PRO A 338 -18.24 -9.37 4.47
CA PRO A 338 -17.13 -8.61 5.02
C PRO A 338 -15.78 -9.20 4.59
N ALA A 339 -14.87 -8.33 4.18
CA ALA A 339 -13.58 -8.69 3.57
C ALA A 339 -12.71 -9.66 4.38
N ARG A 340 -12.93 -9.76 5.70
CA ARG A 340 -12.17 -10.65 6.59
C ARG A 340 -12.44 -12.13 6.33
N TRP A 341 -13.68 -12.50 5.98
CA TRP A 341 -14.02 -13.89 5.64
C TRP A 341 -13.41 -14.27 4.29
N TRP A 342 -13.52 -13.39 3.29
CA TRP A 342 -12.81 -13.53 2.02
C TRP A 342 -11.31 -13.72 2.23
N TYR A 343 -10.70 -12.85 3.06
CA TYR A 343 -9.29 -12.94 3.39
C TYR A 343 -8.91 -14.27 4.03
N LEU A 344 -9.71 -14.77 4.98
CA LEU A 344 -9.46 -16.07 5.63
C LEU A 344 -9.56 -17.23 4.65
N VAL A 345 -10.61 -17.26 3.82
CA VAL A 345 -10.81 -18.32 2.83
C VAL A 345 -9.64 -18.34 1.85
N PHE A 346 -9.26 -17.19 1.29
CA PHE A 346 -8.19 -17.11 0.29
C PHE A 346 -6.80 -17.37 0.90
N ALA A 347 -6.52 -16.86 2.10
CA ALA A 347 -5.27 -17.17 2.79
C ALA A 347 -5.16 -18.67 3.14
N SER A 348 -6.24 -19.28 3.63
CA SER A 348 -6.29 -20.73 3.89
C SER A 348 -6.15 -21.54 2.60
N GLY A 349 -6.78 -21.09 1.50
CA GLY A 349 -6.64 -21.68 0.18
C GLY A 349 -5.19 -21.67 -0.31
N CYS A 350 -4.45 -20.58 -0.11
CA CYS A 350 -3.01 -20.53 -0.44
C CYS A 350 -2.19 -21.55 0.36
N VAL A 351 -2.44 -21.69 1.67
CA VAL A 351 -1.73 -22.66 2.51
C VAL A 351 -2.06 -24.10 2.10
N VAL A 352 -3.34 -24.40 1.87
CA VAL A 352 -3.78 -25.74 1.46
C VAL A 352 -3.23 -26.11 0.09
N THR A 353 -3.40 -25.25 -0.91
CA THR A 353 -2.93 -25.52 -2.29
C THR A 353 -1.40 -25.62 -2.36
N SER A 354 -0.65 -24.75 -1.67
CA SER A 354 0.81 -24.85 -1.61
C SER A 354 1.29 -26.13 -0.91
N THR A 355 0.61 -26.56 0.16
CA THR A 355 0.92 -27.82 0.85
C THR A 355 0.64 -29.04 -0.04
N LEU A 356 -0.51 -29.05 -0.73
CA LEU A 356 -0.85 -30.11 -1.68
C LEU A 356 0.15 -30.15 -2.84
N LEU A 357 0.59 -29.00 -3.32
CA LEU A 357 1.59 -28.91 -4.39
C LEU A 357 2.93 -29.50 -3.95
N VAL A 358 3.38 -29.27 -2.71
CA VAL A 358 4.56 -29.95 -2.14
C VAL A 358 4.34 -31.47 -2.09
N GLY A 359 3.18 -31.92 -1.60
CA GLY A 359 2.85 -33.35 -1.51
C GLY A 359 2.87 -34.05 -2.87
N LEU A 360 2.27 -33.44 -3.89
CA LEU A 360 2.20 -34.01 -5.24
C LEU A 360 3.57 -34.08 -5.91
N GLN A 361 4.50 -33.18 -5.62
CA GLN A 361 5.86 -33.25 -6.17
C GLN A 361 6.61 -34.54 -5.78
N TYR A 362 6.21 -35.24 -4.71
CA TYR A 362 6.76 -36.55 -4.33
C TYR A 362 6.19 -37.72 -5.15
N THR A 363 5.08 -37.50 -5.85
CA THR A 363 4.42 -38.49 -6.71
C THR A 363 4.69 -38.16 -8.18
N THR A 364 5.13 -39.13 -8.97
CA THR A 364 5.63 -38.88 -10.34
C THR A 364 4.55 -38.92 -11.43
N THR A 365 3.28 -39.16 -11.08
CA THR A 365 2.21 -39.45 -12.05
C THR A 365 1.17 -38.34 -12.25
N ASN A 366 1.30 -37.18 -11.59
CA ASN A 366 0.23 -36.17 -11.52
C ASN A 366 0.62 -34.79 -12.08
N ALA A 367 1.25 -34.73 -13.26
CA ALA A 367 1.69 -33.48 -13.90
C ALA A 367 0.54 -32.46 -14.07
N GLU A 368 -0.63 -32.90 -14.53
CA GLU A 368 -1.80 -32.03 -14.70
C GLU A 368 -2.28 -31.42 -13.38
N ALA A 369 -2.28 -32.21 -12.31
CA ALA A 369 -2.70 -31.74 -10.99
C ALA A 369 -1.74 -30.69 -10.43
N ILE A 370 -0.42 -30.79 -10.70
CA ILE A 370 0.56 -29.78 -10.30
C ILE A 370 0.29 -28.45 -11.00
N ILE A 371 0.03 -28.48 -12.31
CA ILE A 371 -0.31 -27.28 -13.09
C ILE A 371 -1.62 -26.67 -12.61
N ALA A 372 -2.66 -27.50 -12.43
CA ALA A 372 -3.97 -27.05 -11.97
C ALA A 372 -3.91 -26.44 -10.56
N LEU A 373 -3.19 -27.08 -9.62
CA LEU A 373 -3.00 -26.54 -8.27
C LEU A 373 -2.16 -25.27 -8.27
N ARG A 374 -1.16 -25.14 -9.15
CA ARG A 374 -0.40 -23.90 -9.31
C ARG A 374 -1.31 -22.77 -9.79
N MET A 375 -2.17 -23.01 -10.78
CA MET A 375 -3.13 -22.02 -11.25
C MET A 375 -4.11 -21.65 -10.11
N LEU A 376 -4.64 -22.65 -9.40
CA LEU A 376 -5.53 -22.45 -8.27
C LEU A 376 -4.86 -21.69 -7.12
N LEU A 377 -3.57 -21.87 -6.89
CA LEU A 377 -2.79 -21.09 -5.93
C LEU A 377 -2.80 -19.60 -6.32
N GLN A 378 -2.58 -19.27 -7.59
CA GLN A 378 -2.64 -17.90 -8.12
C GLN A 378 -4.04 -17.26 -7.94
N PHE A 379 -5.10 -18.06 -8.09
CA PHE A 379 -6.47 -17.64 -7.78
C PHE A 379 -6.63 -17.24 -6.32
N PHE A 380 -6.19 -18.09 -5.38
CA PHE A 380 -6.29 -17.79 -3.95
C PHE A 380 -5.36 -16.64 -3.52
N GLU A 381 -4.26 -16.43 -4.24
CA GLU A 381 -3.33 -15.35 -3.98
C GLU A 381 -3.92 -13.97 -4.32
N SER A 382 -4.87 -13.95 -5.24
CA SER A 382 -5.39 -12.76 -5.90
C SER A 382 -5.72 -11.59 -4.96
N ILE A 383 -6.59 -11.79 -3.97
CA ILE A 383 -7.08 -10.71 -3.11
C ILE A 383 -6.15 -10.35 -1.95
N LEU A 384 -5.09 -11.14 -1.71
CA LEU A 384 -4.31 -11.01 -0.48
C LEU A 384 -3.62 -9.64 -0.40
N PHE A 385 -2.87 -9.20 -1.42
CA PHE A 385 -2.18 -7.90 -1.44
C PHE A 385 -3.11 -6.72 -1.08
N PRO A 386 -4.18 -6.42 -1.85
CA PRO A 386 -5.03 -5.27 -1.58
C PRO A 386 -5.76 -5.40 -0.23
N THR A 387 -6.12 -6.62 0.17
CA THR A 387 -6.86 -6.84 1.43
C THR A 387 -5.96 -6.68 2.64
N ILE A 388 -4.72 -7.19 2.60
CA ILE A 388 -3.69 -6.95 3.63
C ILE A 388 -3.46 -5.45 3.77
N PHE A 389 -3.23 -4.75 2.65
CA PHE A 389 -2.97 -3.32 2.64
C PHE A 389 -4.12 -2.54 3.31
N ALA A 390 -5.36 -2.73 2.85
CA ALA A 390 -6.52 -2.00 3.36
C ALA A 390 -6.86 -2.35 4.83
N ILE A 391 -6.84 -3.63 5.21
CA ILE A 391 -7.12 -4.06 6.58
C ILE A 391 -6.09 -3.51 7.57
N SER A 392 -4.81 -3.50 7.18
CA SER A 392 -3.72 -3.06 8.07
C SER A 392 -3.73 -1.57 8.37
N LEU A 393 -4.36 -0.79 7.48
CA LEU A 393 -4.56 0.65 7.65
C LEU A 393 -5.84 0.99 8.41
N ARG A 394 -6.76 0.01 8.59
CA ARG A 394 -7.99 0.23 9.34
C ARG A 394 -7.66 0.63 10.78
N GLY A 395 -8.15 1.82 11.12
CA GLY A 395 -8.16 2.33 12.47
C GLY A 395 -6.92 3.10 12.92
N LEU A 396 -6.01 3.39 11.98
CA LEU A 396 -5.02 4.46 12.07
C LEU A 396 -5.69 5.80 11.73
N SER A 397 -5.27 6.89 12.38
CA SER A 397 -5.85 8.23 12.19
C SER A 397 -4.81 9.25 11.73
N GLY A 398 -5.25 10.22 10.92
CA GLY A 398 -4.46 11.38 10.50
C GLY A 398 -3.16 10.99 9.81
N ARG A 399 -2.06 11.65 10.20
CA ARG A 399 -0.71 11.41 9.68
C ARG A 399 -0.24 9.95 9.78
N ASN A 400 -0.77 9.18 10.73
CA ASN A 400 -0.39 7.77 10.90
C ASN A 400 -0.90 6.87 9.76
N VAL A 401 -1.96 7.25 9.04
CA VAL A 401 -2.46 6.47 7.89
C VAL A 401 -1.47 6.56 6.73
N LYS A 402 -1.01 7.78 6.41
CA LYS A 402 0.01 8.03 5.38
C LYS A 402 1.32 7.31 5.71
N TRP A 403 1.73 7.34 6.98
CA TRP A 403 2.90 6.61 7.45
C TRP A 403 2.69 5.10 7.38
N GLY A 404 1.51 4.60 7.76
CA GLY A 404 1.14 3.20 7.65
C GLY A 404 1.19 2.69 6.21
N ALA A 405 0.70 3.47 5.25
CA ALA A 405 0.75 3.10 3.82
C ALA A 405 2.20 2.97 3.34
N SER A 406 3.08 3.87 3.77
CA SER A 406 4.52 3.78 3.46
C SER A 406 5.15 2.50 4.03
N TRP A 407 4.77 2.10 5.24
CA TRP A 407 5.22 0.86 5.86
C TRP A 407 4.66 -0.39 5.17
N GLN A 408 3.41 -0.34 4.69
CA GLN A 408 2.84 -1.43 3.92
C GLN A 408 3.61 -1.64 2.61
N VAL A 409 3.92 -0.56 1.87
CA VAL A 409 4.71 -0.68 0.63
C VAL A 409 6.15 -1.11 0.92
N LEU A 410 6.73 -0.73 2.06
CA LEU A 410 8.01 -1.31 2.49
C LEU A 410 7.93 -2.85 2.57
N GLY A 411 6.81 -3.40 3.03
CA GLY A 411 6.58 -4.85 3.04
C GLY A 411 6.82 -5.51 1.67
N VAL A 412 6.56 -4.80 0.56
CA VAL A 412 6.80 -5.32 -0.81
C VAL A 412 8.26 -5.71 -1.05
N CYS A 413 9.22 -5.17 -0.28
CA CYS A 413 10.63 -5.58 -0.36
C CYS A 413 10.88 -7.07 -0.08
N GLY A 414 9.92 -7.81 0.48
CA GLY A 414 9.97 -9.27 0.59
C GLY A 414 10.20 -9.96 -0.75
N GLY A 415 9.71 -9.36 -1.84
CA GLY A 415 9.98 -9.82 -3.20
C GLY A 415 11.46 -9.85 -3.56
N ALA A 416 12.30 -8.99 -2.97
CA ALA A 416 13.75 -9.00 -3.19
C ALA A 416 14.50 -9.97 -2.26
N VAL A 417 13.95 -10.23 -1.06
CA VAL A 417 14.63 -10.99 0.00
C VAL A 417 14.41 -12.50 -0.15
N TRP A 418 13.17 -12.92 -0.41
CA TRP A 418 12.79 -14.33 -0.35
C TRP A 418 13.21 -15.17 -1.56
N PRO A 419 13.18 -14.68 -2.82
CA PRO A 419 13.62 -15.48 -3.97
C PRO A 419 15.10 -15.91 -3.93
N PRO A 420 16.08 -15.07 -3.52
CA PRO A 420 17.45 -15.52 -3.31
C PRO A 420 17.57 -16.59 -2.23
N ILE A 421 16.79 -16.49 -1.14
CA ILE A 421 16.76 -17.51 -0.08
C ILE A 421 16.21 -18.83 -0.63
N TYR A 422 15.11 -18.78 -1.38
CA TYR A 422 14.56 -19.96 -2.07
C TYR A 422 15.61 -20.61 -2.98
N GLN A 423 16.30 -19.81 -3.78
CA GLN A 423 17.33 -20.29 -4.70
C GLN A 423 18.53 -20.91 -3.96
N ALA A 424 18.96 -20.30 -2.84
CA ALA A 424 20.04 -20.82 -2.02
C ALA A 424 19.67 -22.18 -1.37
N ILE A 425 18.43 -22.33 -0.90
CA ILE A 425 17.92 -23.61 -0.40
C ILE A 425 17.91 -24.63 -1.53
N ARG A 426 17.40 -24.27 -2.72
CA ARG A 426 17.35 -25.17 -3.88
C ARG A 426 18.74 -25.68 -4.26
N ASN A 427 19.71 -24.77 -4.45
CA ASN A 427 21.07 -25.08 -4.87
C ASN A 427 21.80 -25.99 -3.87
N ARG A 428 21.51 -25.88 -2.57
CA ARG A 428 22.13 -26.71 -1.52
C ARG A 428 21.83 -28.20 -1.68
N TYR A 429 20.72 -28.56 -2.32
CA TYR A 429 20.26 -29.93 -2.49
C TYR A 429 20.27 -30.40 -3.96
N GLU A 430 20.83 -29.60 -4.88
CA GLU A 430 20.79 -29.80 -6.33
C GLU A 430 22.01 -30.59 -6.87
N PRO A 431 22.11 -31.90 -6.53
CA PRO A 431 22.30 -32.89 -7.60
C PRO A 431 21.17 -33.94 -7.70
N ASN A 432 20.20 -33.94 -6.78
CA ASN A 432 19.25 -35.04 -6.62
C ASN A 432 17.87 -34.76 -7.22
N ASN A 433 17.67 -35.00 -8.53
CA ASN A 433 16.35 -35.26 -9.17
C ASN A 433 15.15 -34.44 -8.60
N GLY A 434 15.27 -33.11 -8.52
CA GLY A 434 14.18 -32.23 -8.08
C GLY A 434 13.94 -32.11 -6.56
N VAL A 435 14.72 -32.81 -5.71
CA VAL A 435 14.62 -32.72 -4.24
C VAL A 435 14.85 -31.30 -3.74
N GLY A 436 15.82 -30.57 -4.31
CA GLY A 436 16.05 -29.17 -3.94
C GLY A 436 14.85 -28.28 -4.21
N SER A 437 14.14 -28.50 -5.32
CA SER A 437 12.90 -27.77 -5.62
C SER A 437 11.82 -28.09 -4.59
N ARG A 438 11.64 -29.36 -4.22
CA ARG A 438 10.66 -29.79 -3.19
C ARG A 438 10.89 -29.11 -1.85
N VAL A 439 12.13 -29.13 -1.37
CA VAL A 439 12.51 -28.53 -0.09
C VAL A 439 12.36 -27.00 -0.15
N ALA A 440 12.76 -26.37 -1.25
CA ALA A 440 12.60 -24.94 -1.42
C ALA A 440 11.12 -24.52 -1.44
N TRP A 441 10.22 -25.34 -2.01
CA TRP A 441 8.77 -25.07 -2.00
C TRP A 441 8.13 -25.05 -0.61
N VAL A 442 8.71 -25.74 0.39
CA VAL A 442 8.26 -25.65 1.78
C VAL A 442 8.35 -24.21 2.30
N LEU A 443 9.32 -23.42 1.81
CA LEU A 443 9.41 -21.99 2.16
C LEU A 443 8.14 -21.23 1.78
N VAL A 444 7.53 -21.53 0.63
CA VAL A 444 6.29 -20.86 0.18
C VAL A 444 5.14 -21.16 1.15
N VAL A 445 5.02 -22.41 1.60
CA VAL A 445 4.02 -22.81 2.61
C VAL A 445 4.22 -22.05 3.93
N VAL A 446 5.48 -21.94 4.37
CA VAL A 446 5.84 -21.20 5.59
C VAL A 446 5.50 -19.73 5.46
N LEU A 447 5.83 -19.09 4.33
CA LEU A 447 5.54 -17.68 4.09
C LEU A 447 4.03 -17.39 4.11
N PHE A 448 3.23 -18.20 3.42
CA PHE A 448 1.77 -18.02 3.46
C PHE A 448 1.18 -18.27 4.84
N SER A 449 1.71 -19.24 5.59
CA SER A 449 1.20 -19.59 6.93
C SER A 449 1.55 -18.52 7.96
N VAL A 450 2.81 -18.10 8.04
CA VAL A 450 3.34 -17.21 9.09
C VAL A 450 3.02 -15.73 8.80
N GLY A 451 2.83 -15.35 7.55
CA GLY A 451 2.43 -14.00 7.17
C GLY A 451 0.91 -13.86 7.02
N PRO A 452 0.37 -14.02 5.80
CA PRO A 452 -1.06 -13.84 5.54
C PRO A 452 -1.98 -14.73 6.38
N GLY A 453 -1.64 -16.01 6.56
CA GLY A 453 -2.42 -16.96 7.36
C GLY A 453 -2.57 -16.52 8.81
N LEU A 454 -1.45 -16.15 9.46
CA LEU A 454 -1.45 -15.63 10.83
C LEU A 454 -2.27 -14.34 10.94
N GLN A 455 -2.08 -13.38 10.03
CA GLN A 455 -2.86 -12.15 10.06
C GLN A 455 -4.35 -12.41 9.85
N ALA A 456 -4.71 -13.25 8.88
CA ALA A 456 -6.10 -13.62 8.59
C ALA A 456 -6.76 -14.27 9.79
N PHE A 457 -6.05 -15.18 10.47
CA PHE A 457 -6.52 -15.80 11.71
C PHE A 457 -6.77 -14.75 12.80
N LEU A 458 -5.79 -13.89 13.08
CA LEU A 458 -5.91 -12.87 14.12
C LEU A 458 -7.02 -11.86 13.84
N VAL A 459 -7.21 -11.46 12.58
CA VAL A 459 -8.25 -10.52 12.15
C VAL A 459 -9.67 -11.06 12.33
N ASN A 460 -9.85 -12.38 12.17
CA ASN A 460 -11.17 -13.02 12.28
C ASN A 460 -11.51 -13.44 13.72
N PHE A 461 -10.54 -13.98 14.46
CA PHE A 461 -10.81 -14.58 15.77
C PHE A 461 -10.52 -13.67 16.96
N LYS A 462 -9.69 -12.62 16.81
CA LYS A 462 -9.41 -11.72 17.94
C LYS A 462 -10.54 -10.69 18.13
N PRO A 463 -11.24 -10.68 19.29
CA PRO A 463 -12.40 -9.81 19.50
C PRO A 463 -12.09 -8.32 19.33
N SER A 464 -10.92 -7.87 19.82
CA SER A 464 -10.50 -6.46 19.75
C SER A 464 -10.27 -5.95 18.32
N TRP A 465 -9.95 -6.84 17.38
CA TRP A 465 -9.71 -6.48 15.98
C TRP A 465 -10.98 -6.65 15.16
N LYS A 466 -11.74 -7.72 15.42
CA LYS A 466 -13.07 -7.94 14.84
C LYS A 466 -13.98 -6.71 15.05
N HIS A 467 -14.08 -6.22 16.28
CA HIS A 467 -14.91 -5.06 16.59
C HIS A 467 -14.44 -3.76 15.91
N LYS A 468 -13.12 -3.57 15.76
CA LYS A 468 -12.55 -2.39 15.06
C LYS A 468 -12.84 -2.41 13.56
N LEU A 469 -12.76 -3.59 12.94
CA LEU A 469 -12.98 -3.75 11.51
C LEU A 469 -14.48 -3.69 11.17
N ASP A 470 -15.35 -4.26 12.01
CA ASP A 470 -16.81 -4.25 11.84
C ASP A 470 -17.49 -2.94 12.21
N GLY A 471 -16.92 -2.19 13.17
CA GLY A 471 -17.49 -0.93 13.62
C GLY A 471 -17.65 0.10 12.50
N LEU A 472 -16.80 0.01 11.47
CA LEU A 472 -16.83 0.87 10.28
C LEU A 472 -17.91 0.48 9.27
N SER A 473 -18.42 -0.75 9.30
CA SER A 473 -19.44 -1.27 8.36
C SER A 473 -20.87 -0.89 8.75
N LYS A 474 -21.06 -0.16 9.85
CA LYS A 474 -22.38 0.15 10.39
C LYS A 474 -22.78 1.60 10.09
N ARG A 475 -23.12 1.88 8.82
CA ARG A 475 -23.75 3.14 8.37
C ARG A 475 -24.83 3.67 9.32
N LYS A 476 -25.69 2.76 9.79
CA LYS A 476 -26.79 3.08 10.70
C LYS A 476 -26.35 3.60 12.07
N LEU A 477 -25.18 3.23 12.57
CA LEU A 477 -24.64 3.82 13.80
C LEU A 477 -24.04 5.20 13.53
N ARG A 478 -23.43 5.40 12.36
CA ARG A 478 -22.90 6.70 11.93
C ARG A 478 -24.03 7.72 11.76
N GLU A 479 -25.07 7.37 11.01
CA GLU A 479 -26.26 8.22 10.82
C GLU A 479 -26.92 8.56 12.17
N ARG A 480 -26.92 7.60 13.13
CA ARG A 480 -27.47 7.81 14.47
C ARG A 480 -26.57 8.69 15.36
N TYR A 481 -25.25 8.57 15.26
CA TYR A 481 -24.33 9.44 16.02
C TYR A 481 -24.23 10.86 15.44
N GLU A 482 -24.41 11.01 14.12
CA GLU A 482 -24.58 12.29 13.45
C GLU A 482 -25.92 12.94 13.84
N SER A 483 -27.02 12.17 13.91
CA SER A 483 -28.33 12.68 14.36
C SER A 483 -28.37 13.05 15.84
N ASP A 484 -27.65 12.29 16.69
CA ASP A 484 -27.64 12.49 18.14
C ASP A 484 -26.63 13.58 18.58
N GLY A 485 -25.92 14.23 17.65
CA GLY A 485 -24.95 15.30 17.94
C GLY A 485 -23.72 14.86 18.75
N THR A 486 -23.59 13.56 19.01
CA THR A 486 -22.51 12.97 19.82
C THR A 486 -21.18 12.91 19.08
N ILE A 487 -21.22 12.98 17.74
CA ILE A 487 -20.05 13.16 16.88
C ILE A 487 -20.29 14.39 16.01
N GLY A 488 -20.11 15.56 16.62
CA GLY A 488 -20.29 16.84 15.94
C GLY A 488 -20.69 17.92 16.92
N GLY A 489 -19.70 18.48 17.62
CA GLY A 489 -19.85 19.87 18.05
C GLY A 489 -20.15 20.67 16.78
N ARG A 490 -21.28 21.37 16.80
CA ARG A 490 -21.74 22.28 15.76
C ARG A 490 -20.54 23.15 15.32
N LEU A 491 -20.13 22.98 14.07
CA LEU A 491 -19.06 23.77 13.46
C LEU A 491 -19.63 25.16 13.15
N ASP A 492 -19.71 26.01 14.18
CA ASP A 492 -19.82 27.44 13.97
C ASP A 492 -18.38 27.91 13.61
N GLY A 493 -18.20 28.34 12.36
CA GLY A 493 -16.89 28.51 11.68
C GLY A 493 -16.00 29.62 12.22
N VAL A 494 -15.63 29.60 13.50
CA VAL A 494 -14.87 30.68 14.13
C VAL A 494 -13.44 30.29 14.55
N ASN A 495 -13.07 29.01 14.69
CA ASN A 495 -11.78 28.65 15.30
C ASN A 495 -10.96 27.58 14.53
N ASP A 496 -10.55 27.88 13.28
CA ASP A 496 -9.73 26.99 12.45
C ASP A 496 -8.21 27.28 12.48
N HIS A 497 -7.72 28.02 13.49
CA HIS A 497 -6.29 28.34 13.63
C HIS A 497 -5.71 27.90 14.97
N ALA A 498 -5.78 26.60 15.29
CA ALA A 498 -4.85 25.98 16.24
C ALA A 498 -5.05 24.44 16.25
N ALA A 499 -4.28 23.73 15.43
CA ALA A 499 -3.84 22.35 15.72
C ALA A 499 -2.69 21.94 14.79
#